data_AF-A0A9W9BZU5-F1
#
_entry.id   AF-A0A9W9BZU5-F1
#
_cell.length_a   1.000
_cell.length_b   1.000
_cell.length_c   1.000
_cell.angle_alpha   90.00
_cell.angle_beta   90.00
_cell.angle_gamma   90.00
#
_symmetry.space_group_name_H-M   'P 1'
#
loop_
_entity.id
_entity.type
_entity.pdbx_description
1 polymer ?
#
loop_
_entity_poly.entity_id
_entity_poly.type
_entity_poly.pdbx_seq_one_letter_code
_entity_poly.pdbx_strand_id
1 'polypeptide(L)'
;MFRLLALSPELVLCVVSFLDQVDLLNVSLSCRSLKEITECELYREYTNPRLYSRPIASFVRRLLQKLSLVTHIKSIDPKDWESLDSLNPEAYETFFDDGTSEDRRKKVLTFDKHRNPEPTEDEYRVSTRIAKEAGIIQEVLPFEAHSTIIETARPMLSTDRAARPTWHTYIFDSSDQRFC
;
A
#
# COMPACT_ATOMS: atom_id res chain seq x y z
N MET A 1 -9.78 35.07 -17.53
CA MET A 1 -9.30 33.66 -17.67
C MET A 1 -7.95 33.75 -18.36
N PHE A 2 -6.88 33.06 -17.92
CA PHE A 2 -5.46 33.17 -18.40
C PHE A 2 -4.49 34.17 -17.69
N ARG A 3 -4.47 34.28 -16.36
CA ARG A 3 -3.33 34.91 -15.67
C ARG A 3 -2.32 33.90 -15.11
N LEU A 4 -2.77 32.71 -14.72
CA LEU A 4 -1.89 31.68 -14.17
C LEU A 4 -0.89 31.13 -15.21
N LEU A 5 -1.34 30.97 -16.46
CA LEU A 5 -0.52 30.48 -17.57
C LEU A 5 0.51 31.49 -18.09
N ALA A 6 0.41 32.76 -17.66
CA ALA A 6 1.41 33.78 -17.97
C ALA A 6 2.58 33.76 -16.97
N LEU A 7 2.47 33.00 -15.88
CA LEU A 7 3.55 32.83 -14.90
C LEU A 7 4.58 31.82 -15.41
N SER A 8 5.82 31.93 -14.93
CA SER A 8 6.82 30.91 -15.19
C SER A 8 6.44 29.59 -14.50
N PRO A 9 6.86 28.43 -15.04
CA PRO A 9 6.55 27.12 -14.43
C PRO A 9 6.93 27.02 -12.96
N GLU A 10 8.03 27.64 -12.54
CA GLU A 10 8.54 27.62 -11.17
C GLU A 10 7.61 28.37 -10.21
N LEU A 11 7.04 29.50 -10.65
CA LEU A 11 6.07 30.24 -9.86
C LEU A 11 4.75 29.47 -9.74
N VAL A 12 4.34 28.80 -10.82
CA VAL A 12 3.16 27.91 -10.78
C VAL A 12 3.41 26.76 -9.80
N LEU A 13 4.56 26.09 -9.87
CA LEU A 13 4.96 25.03 -8.94
C LEU A 13 4.99 25.51 -7.49
N CYS A 14 5.52 26.71 -7.24
CA CYS A 14 5.51 27.31 -5.91
C CYS A 14 4.08 27.49 -5.39
N VAL A 15 3.17 28.04 -6.20
CA VAL A 15 1.76 28.21 -5.81
C VAL A 15 1.08 26.86 -5.56
N VAL A 16 1.27 25.89 -6.47
CA VAL A 16 0.57 24.61 -6.37
C VAL A 16 1.12 23.71 -5.25
N SER A 17 2.32 23.96 -4.75
CA SER A 17 2.90 23.23 -3.60
C SER A 17 2.14 23.45 -2.29
N PHE A 18 1.29 24.48 -2.22
CA PHE A 18 0.41 24.76 -1.08
C PHE A 18 -0.99 24.15 -1.23
N LEU A 19 -1.30 23.55 -2.39
CA LEU A 19 -2.59 22.91 -2.64
C LEU A 19 -2.60 21.50 -2.07
N ASP A 20 -3.76 21.05 -1.59
CA ASP A 20 -3.95 19.65 -1.29
C ASP A 20 -4.00 18.80 -2.59
N GLN A 21 -3.96 17.49 -2.47
CA GLN A 21 -3.89 16.61 -3.63
C GLN A 21 -5.16 16.63 -4.50
N VAL A 22 -6.31 16.99 -3.92
CA VAL A 22 -7.59 17.07 -4.63
C VAL A 22 -7.64 18.35 -5.47
N ASP A 23 -7.27 19.47 -4.89
CA ASP A 23 -7.17 20.76 -5.56
C ASP A 23 -6.08 20.76 -6.63
N LEU A 24 -4.92 20.16 -6.33
CA LEU A 24 -3.85 19.97 -7.30
C LEU A 24 -4.32 19.13 -8.50
N LEU A 25 -5.09 18.07 -8.26
CA LEU A 25 -5.70 17.27 -9.33
C LEU A 25 -6.67 18.13 -10.15
N ASN A 26 -7.57 18.87 -9.51
CA ASN A 26 -8.52 19.75 -10.20
C ASN A 26 -7.81 20.79 -11.06
N VAL A 27 -6.73 21.40 -10.56
CA VAL A 27 -5.88 22.32 -11.32
C VAL A 27 -5.24 21.63 -12.52
N SER A 28 -4.70 20.41 -12.34
CA SER A 28 -4.09 19.65 -13.43
C SER A 28 -5.08 19.29 -14.55
N LEU A 29 -6.37 19.17 -14.24
CA LEU A 29 -7.41 18.83 -15.21
C LEU A 29 -7.92 20.04 -15.99
N SER A 30 -7.61 21.26 -15.54
CA SER A 30 -8.11 22.49 -16.16
C SER A 30 -7.51 22.76 -17.55
N CYS A 31 -6.22 22.46 -17.76
CA CYS A 31 -5.58 22.58 -19.08
C CYS A 31 -4.32 21.72 -19.22
N ARG A 32 -3.91 21.45 -20.46
CA ARG A 32 -2.75 20.59 -20.77
C ARG A 32 -1.43 21.14 -20.23
N SER A 33 -1.20 22.45 -20.34
CA SER A 33 0.06 23.05 -19.87
C SER A 33 0.19 22.96 -18.35
N LEU A 34 -0.89 23.24 -17.60
CA LEU A 34 -0.88 23.07 -16.15
C LEU A 34 -0.72 21.60 -15.76
N LYS A 35 -1.35 20.67 -16.49
CA LYS A 35 -1.14 19.24 -16.28
C LYS A 35 0.33 18.85 -16.37
N GLU A 36 1.04 19.34 -17.39
CA GLU A 36 2.45 19.03 -17.61
C GLU A 36 3.34 19.65 -16.52
N ILE A 37 3.03 20.87 -16.06
CA ILE A 37 3.77 21.54 -14.98
C ILE A 37 3.50 20.86 -13.63
N THR A 38 2.25 20.54 -13.30
CA THR A 38 1.88 19.99 -11.99
C THR A 38 2.03 18.48 -11.88
N GLU A 39 2.41 17.78 -12.96
CA GLU A 39 2.57 16.32 -12.95
C GLU A 39 3.62 15.90 -11.91
N CYS A 40 4.73 16.60 -11.76
CA CYS A 40 5.73 16.24 -10.75
C CYS A 40 5.21 16.35 -9.32
N GLU A 41 4.42 17.40 -9.02
CA GLU A 41 3.84 17.59 -7.68
C GLU A 41 2.73 16.57 -7.38
N LEU A 42 1.96 16.15 -8.39
CA LEU A 42 0.91 15.14 -8.21
C LEU A 42 1.45 13.78 -7.74
N TYR A 43 2.70 13.46 -8.09
CA TYR A 43 3.38 12.21 -7.75
C TYR A 43 4.42 12.39 -6.65
N ARG A 44 4.56 13.60 -6.11
CA ARG A 44 5.56 13.91 -5.07
C ARG A 44 5.30 13.17 -3.78
N GLU A 45 4.04 13.05 -3.40
CA GLU A 45 3.61 12.36 -2.19
C GLU A 45 2.53 11.33 -2.56
N TYR A 46 2.81 10.06 -2.32
CA TYR A 46 1.83 8.98 -2.42
C TYR A 46 1.45 8.54 -1.03
N THR A 47 0.26 8.91 -0.58
CA THR A 47 -0.33 8.43 0.66
C THR A 47 -1.52 7.55 0.37
N ASN A 48 -1.50 6.34 0.90
CA ASN A 48 -2.59 5.39 0.78
C ASN A 48 -3.19 5.00 2.15
N PRO A 49 -3.89 5.91 2.83
CA PRO A 49 -4.42 5.64 4.17
C PRO A 49 -5.80 4.95 4.18
N ARG A 50 -6.50 4.81 3.04
CA ARG A 50 -7.91 4.34 3.02
C ARG A 50 -8.03 2.88 2.57
N LEU A 51 -9.03 2.18 3.12
CA LEU A 51 -9.44 0.81 2.74
C LEU A 51 -10.03 0.67 1.31
N TYR A 52 -10.25 1.77 0.60
CA TYR A 52 -10.83 1.77 -0.76
C TYR A 52 -10.02 2.62 -1.74
N SER A 53 -8.75 2.77 -1.44
CA SER A 53 -7.84 3.61 -2.18
C SER A 53 -7.37 2.97 -3.50
N ARG A 54 -6.68 3.77 -4.30
CA ARG A 54 -6.10 3.33 -5.57
C ARG A 54 -5.01 2.29 -5.32
N PRO A 55 -4.98 1.17 -6.07
CA PRO A 55 -3.90 0.18 -6.00
C PRO A 55 -2.53 0.84 -6.23
N ILE A 56 -1.55 0.52 -5.38
CA ILE A 56 -0.18 1.05 -5.50
C ILE A 56 0.47 0.66 -6.82
N ALA A 57 0.10 -0.49 -7.38
CA ALA A 57 0.64 -0.95 -8.65
C ALA A 57 0.32 0.02 -9.81
N SER A 58 -0.81 0.71 -9.79
CA SER A 58 -1.13 1.73 -10.80
C SER A 58 -0.18 2.94 -10.72
N PHE A 59 0.18 3.34 -9.49
CA PHE A 59 1.15 4.38 -9.22
C PHE A 59 2.55 3.95 -9.68
N VAL A 60 2.99 2.77 -9.25
CA VAL A 60 4.29 2.17 -9.63
C VAL A 60 4.40 2.03 -11.15
N ARG A 61 3.39 1.47 -11.82
CA ARG A 61 3.35 1.34 -13.29
C ARG A 61 3.57 2.68 -13.98
N ARG A 62 2.97 3.75 -13.46
CA ARG A 62 3.12 5.08 -14.05
C ARG A 62 4.51 5.68 -13.82
N LEU A 63 5.10 5.47 -12.65
CA LEU A 63 6.48 5.86 -12.38
C LEU A 63 7.47 5.17 -13.32
N LEU A 64 7.24 3.89 -13.59
CA LEU A 64 8.09 3.11 -14.49
C LEU A 64 7.99 3.57 -15.95
N GLN A 65 6.80 4.03 -16.36
CA GLN A 65 6.60 4.61 -17.70
C GLN A 65 7.24 6.00 -17.84
N LYS A 66 7.44 6.73 -16.74
CA LYS A 66 8.00 8.07 -16.72
C LYS A 66 9.02 8.20 -15.59
N LEU A 67 10.23 7.67 -15.84
CA LEU A 67 11.33 7.68 -14.86
C LEU A 67 11.70 9.09 -14.39
N SER A 68 11.43 10.13 -15.18
CA SER A 68 11.60 11.53 -14.76
C SER A 68 10.77 11.91 -13.55
N LEU A 69 9.67 11.22 -13.26
CA LEU A 69 8.84 11.48 -12.08
C LEU A 69 9.47 10.93 -10.80
N VAL A 70 10.30 9.88 -10.91
CA VAL A 70 10.89 9.19 -9.75
C VAL A 70 11.77 10.13 -8.93
N THR A 71 12.49 11.04 -9.59
CA THR A 71 13.37 12.02 -8.92
C THR A 71 12.60 13.07 -8.13
N HIS A 72 11.29 13.20 -8.33
CA HIS A 72 10.43 14.16 -7.64
C HIS A 72 9.65 13.55 -6.48
N ILE A 73 9.72 12.23 -6.27
CA ILE A 73 9.05 11.56 -5.16
C ILE A 73 9.77 11.91 -3.86
N LYS A 74 9.02 12.44 -2.90
CA LYS A 74 9.50 12.79 -1.56
C LYS A 74 9.08 11.75 -0.53
N SER A 75 7.86 11.25 -0.62
CA SER A 75 7.34 10.23 0.29
C SER A 75 6.45 9.24 -0.43
N ILE A 76 6.61 7.97 -0.07
CA ILE A 76 5.69 6.89 -0.41
C ILE A 76 5.29 6.30 0.93
N ASP A 77 4.02 6.46 1.27
CA ASP A 77 3.38 5.84 2.41
C ASP A 77 2.44 4.77 1.86
N PRO A 78 2.97 3.56 1.57
CA PRO A 78 2.17 2.47 1.10
C PRO A 78 1.20 2.06 2.19
N LYS A 79 0.03 1.56 1.79
CA LYS A 79 -0.90 1.00 2.75
C LYS A 79 -0.27 -0.20 3.47
N ASP A 80 -0.49 -0.33 4.77
CA ASP A 80 -0.21 -1.55 5.51
C ASP A 80 -0.91 -2.75 4.83
N TRP A 81 -0.10 -3.66 4.31
CA TRP A 81 -0.57 -4.96 3.86
C TRP A 81 -0.70 -5.88 5.08
N GLU A 82 -1.65 -6.83 5.03
CA GLU A 82 -1.63 -7.94 5.99
C GLU A 82 -0.33 -8.71 5.77
N SER A 83 0.68 -8.42 6.59
CA SER A 83 1.91 -9.20 6.66
C SER A 83 1.72 -10.35 7.64
N LEU A 84 2.61 -11.32 7.62
CA LEU A 84 2.64 -12.36 8.66
C LEU A 84 2.84 -11.75 10.07
N ASP A 85 3.46 -10.57 10.18
CA ASP A 85 3.57 -9.84 11.46
C ASP A 85 2.21 -9.39 11.99
N SER A 86 1.22 -9.15 11.12
CA SER A 86 -0.16 -8.87 11.55
C SER A 86 -0.81 -10.08 12.23
N LEU A 87 -0.26 -11.28 12.01
CA LEU A 87 -0.67 -12.49 12.71
C LEU A 87 0.01 -12.60 14.08
N ASN A 88 1.05 -11.83 14.38
CA ASN A 88 1.77 -11.91 15.67
C ASN A 88 0.80 -11.65 16.85
N PRO A 89 0.69 -12.59 17.82
CA PRO A 89 -0.16 -12.42 18.99
C PRO A 89 0.13 -11.15 19.79
N GLU A 90 1.40 -10.76 19.90
CA GLU A 90 1.84 -9.58 20.67
C GLU A 90 1.42 -8.28 19.99
N ALA A 91 1.51 -8.22 18.65
CA ALA A 91 0.99 -7.09 17.87
C ALA A 91 -0.51 -6.95 18.09
N TYR A 92 -1.24 -8.07 18.15
CA TYR A 92 -2.67 -8.10 18.43
C TYR A 92 -3.01 -7.67 19.88
N GLU A 93 -2.09 -7.72 20.84
CA GLU A 93 -2.37 -7.25 22.21
C GLU A 93 -2.16 -5.74 22.35
N THR A 94 -1.16 -5.17 21.66
CA THR A 94 -0.89 -3.72 21.69
C THR A 94 -2.00 -2.84 21.10
N PHE A 95 -2.81 -3.34 20.15
CA PHE A 95 -3.91 -2.56 19.55
C PHE A 95 -5.17 -2.50 20.43
N PHE A 96 -5.29 -3.32 21.48
CA PHE A 96 -6.56 -3.54 22.19
C PHE A 96 -6.53 -3.16 23.68
N ASP A 97 -5.42 -2.62 24.19
CA ASP A 97 -5.25 -2.34 25.62
C ASP A 97 -5.92 -1.02 26.09
N ASP A 98 -6.46 -0.21 25.18
CA ASP A 98 -7.23 0.98 25.56
C ASP A 98 -8.73 0.63 25.66
N GLY A 99 -9.16 0.30 26.88
CA GLY A 99 -10.40 -0.39 27.21
C GLY A 99 -11.69 0.21 26.64
N THR A 100 -12.40 -0.57 25.83
CA THR A 100 -13.88 -0.64 25.74
C THR A 100 -14.25 -1.84 24.86
N SER A 101 -14.61 -2.96 25.51
CA SER A 101 -14.37 -4.32 25.04
C SER A 101 -15.38 -4.94 24.05
N GLU A 102 -16.55 -4.35 23.78
CA GLU A 102 -17.58 -5.03 22.95
C GLU A 102 -17.76 -4.44 21.55
N ASP A 103 -17.79 -3.12 21.38
CA ASP A 103 -17.97 -2.51 20.06
C ASP A 103 -16.73 -2.67 19.15
N ARG A 104 -15.53 -2.84 19.73
CA ARG A 104 -14.29 -3.08 18.97
C ARG A 104 -14.15 -4.52 18.44
N ARG A 105 -14.71 -5.52 19.12
CA ARG A 105 -14.74 -6.91 18.61
C ARG A 105 -15.56 -7.03 17.32
N LYS A 106 -16.64 -6.24 17.20
CA LYS A 106 -17.41 -6.14 15.94
C LYS A 106 -16.60 -5.51 14.82
N LYS A 107 -15.70 -4.55 15.10
CA LYS A 107 -14.83 -3.92 14.09
C LYS A 107 -13.84 -4.90 13.45
N VAL A 108 -13.27 -5.83 14.22
CA VAL A 108 -12.36 -6.87 13.68
C VAL A 108 -13.10 -7.83 12.76
N LEU A 109 -14.33 -8.22 13.13
CA LEU A 109 -15.17 -9.10 12.30
C LEU A 109 -15.77 -8.38 11.07
N THR A 110 -15.94 -7.05 11.10
CA THR A 110 -16.33 -6.27 9.92
C THR A 110 -15.17 -5.82 9.04
N PHE A 111 -13.92 -5.92 9.52
CA PHE A 111 -12.70 -5.73 8.72
C PHE A 111 -12.65 -6.66 7.50
N ASP A 112 -13.28 -7.83 7.61
CA ASP A 112 -13.30 -8.86 6.56
C ASP A 112 -14.23 -8.53 5.37
N LYS A 113 -15.24 -7.68 5.55
CA LYS A 113 -16.23 -7.36 4.49
C LYS A 113 -15.78 -6.26 3.52
N HIS A 114 -14.68 -5.59 3.83
CA HIS A 114 -14.20 -4.43 3.08
C HIS A 114 -12.72 -4.61 2.70
N ARG A 115 -12.34 -5.87 2.42
CA ARG A 115 -11.01 -6.20 1.92
C ARG A 115 -10.68 -5.33 0.72
N ASN A 116 -9.49 -4.75 0.76
CA ASN A 116 -8.87 -4.29 -0.46
C ASN A 116 -8.84 -5.44 -1.46
N PRO A 117 -8.93 -5.16 -2.77
CA PRO A 117 -8.52 -6.15 -3.75
C PRO A 117 -7.06 -6.53 -3.48
N GLU A 118 -6.81 -7.83 -3.31
CA GLU A 118 -5.46 -8.40 -3.37
C GLU A 118 -4.81 -7.99 -4.72
N PRO A 119 -3.47 -7.81 -4.76
CA PRO A 119 -2.80 -7.43 -6.00
C PRO A 119 -3.14 -8.42 -7.11
N THR A 120 -3.47 -7.92 -8.30
CA THR A 120 -3.76 -8.82 -9.42
C THR A 120 -2.49 -9.53 -9.88
N GLU A 121 -2.63 -10.67 -10.56
CA GLU A 121 -1.49 -11.41 -11.09
C GLU A 121 -0.59 -10.53 -11.97
N ASP A 122 -1.20 -9.66 -12.80
CA ASP A 122 -0.46 -8.72 -13.64
C ASP A 122 0.36 -7.72 -12.82
N GLU A 123 -0.20 -7.22 -11.72
CA GLU A 123 0.48 -6.31 -10.81
C GLU A 123 1.65 -7.01 -10.10
N TYR A 124 1.45 -8.25 -9.67
CA TYR A 124 2.50 -9.08 -9.10
C TYR A 124 3.64 -9.32 -10.10
N ARG A 125 3.31 -9.75 -11.32
CA ARG A 125 4.30 -10.03 -12.37
C ARG A 125 5.14 -8.81 -12.72
N VAL A 126 4.51 -7.65 -12.86
CA VAL A 126 5.23 -6.40 -13.15
C VAL A 126 6.16 -6.03 -12.00
N SER A 127 5.67 -6.09 -10.76
CA SER A 127 6.44 -5.69 -9.58
C SER A 127 7.62 -6.62 -9.32
N THR A 128 7.40 -7.94 -9.39
CA THR A 128 8.45 -8.94 -9.15
C THR A 128 9.52 -8.95 -10.23
N ARG A 129 9.15 -8.81 -11.51
CA ARG A 129 10.12 -8.64 -12.60
C ARG A 129 11.07 -7.47 -12.33
N ILE A 130 10.50 -6.33 -11.94
CA ILE A 130 11.28 -5.10 -11.73
C ILE A 130 12.13 -5.20 -10.48
N ALA A 131 11.60 -5.76 -9.40
CA ALA A 131 12.38 -6.04 -8.20
C ALA A 131 13.57 -6.97 -8.51
N LYS A 132 13.37 -7.97 -9.37
CA LYS A 132 14.45 -8.86 -9.82
C LYS A 132 15.48 -8.13 -10.68
N GLU A 133 15.05 -7.33 -11.65
CA GLU A 133 15.95 -6.51 -12.49
C GLU A 133 16.76 -5.50 -11.66
N ALA A 134 16.15 -4.95 -10.61
CA ALA A 134 16.81 -4.07 -9.65
C ALA A 134 17.72 -4.82 -8.65
N GLY A 135 17.74 -6.15 -8.67
CA GLY A 135 18.52 -6.98 -7.74
C GLY A 135 18.00 -6.98 -6.30
N ILE A 136 16.76 -6.54 -6.07
CA ILE A 136 16.12 -6.52 -4.75
C ILE A 136 15.74 -7.93 -4.31
N ILE A 137 15.28 -8.75 -5.27
CA ILE A 137 14.96 -10.16 -5.05
C ILE A 137 15.75 -11.03 -6.04
N GLN A 138 16.13 -12.22 -5.60
CA GLN A 138 16.86 -13.18 -6.44
C GLN A 138 15.90 -14.10 -7.19
N GLU A 139 14.84 -14.54 -6.50
CA GLU A 139 13.83 -15.46 -7.00
C GLU A 139 12.46 -14.81 -7.05
N VAL A 140 11.64 -15.24 -8.03
CA VAL A 140 10.24 -14.82 -8.16
C VAL A 140 9.39 -16.05 -7.90
N LEU A 141 8.64 -16.00 -6.81
CA LEU A 141 7.71 -17.06 -6.44
C LEU A 141 6.50 -17.08 -7.40
N PRO A 142 5.78 -18.21 -7.54
CA PRO A 142 4.52 -18.23 -8.27
C PRO A 142 3.49 -17.30 -7.61
N PHE A 143 2.63 -16.69 -8.43
CA PHE A 143 1.53 -15.88 -7.91
C PHE A 143 0.48 -16.78 -7.27
N GLU A 144 0.13 -16.47 -6.01
CA GLU A 144 -1.00 -17.08 -5.32
C GLU A 144 -2.04 -16.00 -5.06
N ALA A 145 -3.23 -16.15 -5.65
CA ALA A 145 -4.32 -15.21 -5.41
C ALA A 145 -4.73 -15.19 -3.95
N HIS A 146 -4.72 -16.34 -3.28
CA HIS A 146 -5.03 -16.48 -1.86
C HIS A 146 -3.89 -17.20 -1.16
N SER A 147 -3.43 -16.64 -0.04
CA SER A 147 -2.40 -17.30 0.77
C SER A 147 -3.03 -18.42 1.60
N THR A 148 -2.70 -19.66 1.24
CA THR A 148 -3.12 -20.86 1.99
C THR A 148 -2.65 -20.81 3.45
N ILE A 149 -1.50 -20.17 3.72
CA ILE A 149 -0.98 -19.95 5.07
C ILE A 149 -1.93 -19.02 5.84
N ILE A 150 -2.33 -17.89 5.26
CA ILE A 150 -3.25 -16.95 5.91
C ILE A 150 -4.62 -17.60 6.12
N GLU A 151 -5.14 -18.34 5.14
CA GLU A 151 -6.42 -19.05 5.27
C GLU A 151 -6.38 -20.13 6.36
N THR A 152 -5.25 -20.80 6.54
CA THR A 152 -5.06 -21.80 7.61
C THR A 152 -4.89 -21.14 8.97
N ALA A 153 -4.15 -20.03 9.04
CA ALA A 153 -3.85 -19.30 10.27
C ALA A 153 -5.06 -18.53 10.82
N ARG A 154 -5.92 -18.00 9.94
CA ARG A 154 -7.03 -17.10 10.30
C ARG A 154 -8.06 -17.73 11.26
N PRO A 155 -8.57 -18.97 11.03
CA PRO A 155 -9.41 -19.65 12.01
C PRO A 155 -8.69 -19.86 13.34
N MET A 156 -7.40 -20.18 13.31
CA MET A 156 -6.58 -20.45 14.50
C MET A 156 -6.34 -19.20 15.37
N LEU A 157 -6.40 -18.01 14.78
CA LEU A 157 -6.36 -16.73 15.52
C LEU A 157 -7.68 -16.42 16.25
N SER A 158 -8.81 -16.87 15.69
CA SER A 158 -10.16 -16.65 16.23
C SER A 158 -10.56 -17.64 17.33
N THR A 159 -9.91 -18.81 17.38
CA THR A 159 -10.31 -19.91 18.26
C THR A 159 -9.38 -20.00 19.46
N ASP A 160 -9.94 -19.74 20.65
CA ASP A 160 -9.39 -19.96 21.99
C ASP A 160 -7.95 -19.46 22.29
N ARG A 161 -7.82 -18.56 23.29
CA ARG A 161 -6.51 -18.03 23.75
C ARG A 161 -5.54 -19.14 24.13
N ALA A 162 -6.05 -20.29 24.61
CA ALA A 162 -5.22 -21.42 25.02
C ALA A 162 -4.54 -22.16 23.85
N ALA A 163 -5.06 -22.08 22.62
CA ALA A 163 -4.50 -22.76 21.44
C ALA A 163 -3.47 -21.92 20.67
N ARG A 164 -3.24 -20.67 21.10
CA ARG A 164 -2.38 -19.70 20.41
C ARG A 164 -0.88 -20.04 20.38
N PRO A 165 -0.27 -20.61 21.42
CA PRO A 165 1.17 -20.90 21.41
C PRO A 165 1.59 -21.91 20.34
N THR A 166 0.73 -22.88 20.03
CA THR A 166 1.07 -24.02 19.16
C THR A 166 1.15 -23.69 17.66
N TRP A 167 0.41 -22.70 17.18
CA TRP A 167 0.41 -22.37 15.76
C TRP A 167 1.53 -21.38 15.39
N HIS A 168 1.96 -20.52 16.32
CA HIS A 168 3.09 -19.61 16.10
C HIS A 168 4.36 -20.42 15.81
N THR A 169 4.63 -21.45 16.63
CA THR A 169 5.67 -22.46 16.39
C THR A 169 5.49 -23.14 15.02
N TYR A 170 4.27 -23.50 14.63
CA TYR A 170 4.04 -24.14 13.33
C TYR A 170 4.30 -23.23 12.13
N ILE A 171 3.95 -21.94 12.18
CA ILE A 171 4.15 -21.01 11.04
C ILE A 171 5.59 -20.49 10.99
N PHE A 172 6.17 -20.16 12.15
CA PHE A 172 7.48 -19.49 12.23
C PHE A 172 8.65 -20.44 12.48
N ASP A 173 8.47 -21.64 13.05
CA ASP A 173 9.55 -22.65 13.13
C ASP A 173 9.56 -23.60 11.92
N SER A 174 8.47 -23.73 11.16
CA SER A 174 8.47 -24.54 9.92
C SER A 174 8.97 -23.78 8.69
N SER A 175 9.01 -22.44 8.76
CA SER A 175 9.51 -21.58 7.68
C SER A 175 11.04 -21.60 7.57
N ASP A 176 11.75 -22.02 8.62
CA ASP A 176 13.20 -22.23 8.62
C ASP A 176 13.67 -23.40 7.72
N GLN A 177 12.75 -24.23 7.19
CA GLN A 177 13.12 -25.37 6.33
C GLN A 177 12.65 -25.25 4.87
N ARG A 178 11.89 -24.21 4.47
CA ARG A 178 11.30 -24.15 3.11
C ARG A 178 11.46 -22.84 2.35
N PHE A 179 12.02 -21.79 2.95
CA PHE A 179 12.11 -20.47 2.30
C PHE A 179 13.53 -19.90 2.22
N CYS A 180 14.57 -20.76 2.29
CA CYS A 180 15.94 -20.42 1.90
C CYS A 180 16.27 -20.96 0.52
#